data_AF-A0A7X0H6X2-F1
#
_entry.id   AF-A0A7X0H6X2-F1
#
_cell.length_a   1.000
_cell.length_b   1.000
_cell.length_c   1.000
_cell.angle_alpha   90.00
_cell.angle_beta   90.00
_cell.angle_gamma   90.00
#
_symmetry.space_group_name_H-M   'P 1'
#
loop_
_entity.id
_entity.type
_entity.pdbx_description
1 polymer ?
#
loop_
_entity_poly.entity_id
_entity_poly.type
_entity_poly.pdbx_seq_one_letter_code
_entity_poly.pdbx_strand_id
1 'polypeptide(L)'
;MPPVKLIWLAVVSAQVFMLLFLGVSGQRFETEEPAQQLAGLLFMVGWVALVLVVPIAYFIRNQIYKAHWRQDAVSDEGYVQANLIFFALLELPAILGFVSAFIEGRLLPGALPMAVVLGLLLLNYPHGRPKLDASPRLGVPEKRNER
;
A
#
# COMPACT_ATOMS: atom_id res chain seq x y z
N MET A 1 -18.02 -3.65 8.54
CA MET A 1 -17.18 -3.41 7.33
C MET A 1 -15.98 -4.33 7.41
N PRO A 2 -15.55 -5.00 6.33
CA PRO A 2 -14.32 -5.79 6.39
C PRO A 2 -13.15 -4.84 6.74
N PRO A 3 -12.32 -5.17 7.74
CA PRO A 3 -11.31 -4.25 8.32
C PRO A 3 -10.35 -3.66 7.27
N VAL A 4 -10.06 -4.40 6.21
CA VAL A 4 -9.21 -3.95 5.09
C VAL A 4 -9.73 -2.70 4.39
N LYS A 5 -11.06 -2.51 4.26
CA LYS A 5 -11.63 -1.33 3.62
C LYS A 5 -11.40 -0.06 4.44
N LEU A 6 -11.47 -0.17 5.76
CA LEU A 6 -11.20 0.94 6.67
C LEU A 6 -9.72 1.30 6.65
N ILE A 7 -8.84 0.30 6.66
CA ILE A 7 -7.38 0.51 6.55
C ILE A 7 -7.05 1.17 5.21
N TRP A 8 -7.57 0.65 4.09
CA TRP A 8 -7.39 1.25 2.77
C TRP A 8 -7.87 2.71 2.74
N LEU A 9 -9.06 2.99 3.29
CA LEU A 9 -9.61 4.34 3.33
C LEU A 9 -8.73 5.28 4.16
N ALA A 10 -8.19 4.81 5.29
CA ALA A 10 -7.27 5.58 6.14
C ALA A 10 -5.97 5.91 5.38
N VAL A 11 -5.38 4.92 4.70
CA VAL A 11 -4.17 5.09 3.89
C VAL A 11 -4.40 6.07 2.74
N VAL A 12 -5.48 5.89 1.96
CA VAL A 12 -5.82 6.82 0.86
C VAL A 12 -6.12 8.22 1.38
N SER A 13 -6.83 8.35 2.50
CA SER A 13 -7.11 9.65 3.12
C SER A 13 -5.83 10.35 3.57
N ALA A 14 -4.86 9.60 4.11
CA ALA A 14 -3.55 10.15 4.48
C ALA A 14 -2.80 10.69 3.26
N GLN A 15 -2.80 9.95 2.14
CA GLN A 15 -2.19 10.40 0.88
C GLN A 15 -2.87 11.67 0.34
N VAL A 16 -4.21 11.71 0.34
CA VAL A 16 -4.95 12.91 -0.08
C VAL A 16 -4.63 14.09 0.83
N PHE A 17 -4.62 13.88 2.15
CA PHE A 17 -4.29 14.92 3.12
C PHE A 17 -2.87 15.46 2.91
N MET A 18 -1.88 14.60 2.70
CA MET A 18 -0.50 15.00 2.42
C MET A 18 -0.39 15.84 1.13
N LEU A 19 -1.11 15.50 0.06
CA LEU A 19 -1.14 16.30 -1.18
C LEU A 19 -1.81 17.67 -0.96
N LEU A 20 -2.94 17.69 -0.25
CA LEU A 20 -3.61 18.94 0.10
C LEU A 20 -2.73 19.83 0.98
N PHE A 21 -2.05 19.22 1.95
CA PHE A 21 -1.09 19.90 2.82
C PHE A 21 0.01 20.57 1.99
N LEU A 22 0.66 19.84 1.07
CA LEU A 22 1.65 20.41 0.15
C LEU A 22 1.07 21.54 -0.70
N GLY A 23 -0.17 21.41 -1.19
CA GLY A 23 -0.83 22.44 -1.99
C GLY A 23 -1.09 23.74 -1.21
N VAL A 24 -1.35 23.63 0.09
CA VAL A 24 -1.57 24.79 0.97
C VAL A 24 -0.25 25.36 1.52
N SER A 25 0.75 24.51 1.79
CA SER A 25 2.03 24.92 2.38
C SER A 25 3.07 25.38 1.35
N GLY A 26 3.01 24.86 0.13
CA GLY A 26 4.02 24.98 -0.93
C GLY A 26 4.13 26.33 -1.62
N GLN A 27 3.96 27.45 -0.90
CA GLN A 27 4.16 28.79 -1.45
C GLN A 27 5.07 29.69 -0.59
N ARG A 28 5.79 29.16 0.40
CA ARG A 28 6.39 30.00 1.47
C ARG A 28 7.85 29.79 1.81
N PHE A 29 8.57 28.89 1.14
CA PHE A 29 9.96 28.59 1.52
C PHE A 29 10.91 28.87 0.36
N GLU A 30 11.74 29.91 0.52
CA GLU A 30 13.00 30.01 -0.24
C GLU A 30 13.97 29.01 0.38
N THR A 31 14.21 27.90 -0.30
CA THR A 31 15.11 26.85 0.20
C THR A 31 16.55 27.12 -0.21
N GLU A 32 17.47 26.97 0.76
CA GLU A 32 18.91 27.05 0.54
C GLU A 32 19.42 25.94 -0.41
N GLU A 33 20.53 26.19 -1.10
CA GLU A 33 21.20 25.27 -2.03
C GLU A 33 21.36 23.82 -1.50
N PRO A 34 21.84 23.58 -0.26
CA PRO A 34 21.99 22.21 0.25
C PRO A 34 20.66 21.46 0.38
N ALA A 35 19.58 22.17 0.72
CA ALA A 35 18.25 21.59 0.85
C ALA A 35 17.69 21.16 -0.52
N GLN A 36 17.98 21.93 -1.57
CA GLN A 36 17.58 21.58 -2.94
C GLN A 36 18.28 20.30 -3.44
N GLN A 37 19.57 20.13 -3.13
CA GLN A 37 20.31 18.90 -3.49
C GLN A 37 19.72 17.66 -2.79
N LEU A 38 19.38 17.80 -1.50
CA LEU A 38 18.70 16.73 -0.76
C LEU A 38 17.32 16.41 -1.34
N ALA A 39 16.52 17.42 -1.68
CA ALA A 39 15.22 17.24 -2.30
C ALA A 39 15.33 16.47 -3.64
N GLY A 40 16.32 16.80 -4.46
CA GLY A 40 16.62 16.10 -5.71
C GLY A 40 17.05 14.65 -5.49
N LEU A 41 17.87 14.38 -4.48
CA LEU A 41 18.24 13.01 -4.12
C LEU A 41 17.02 12.20 -3.67
N LEU A 42 16.18 12.76 -2.79
CA LEU A 42 14.96 12.11 -2.31
C LEU A 42 13.97 11.84 -3.45
N PHE A 43 13.85 12.76 -4.40
CA PHE A 43 13.05 12.56 -5.62
C PHE A 43 13.54 11.35 -6.42
N MET A 44 14.85 11.27 -6.71
CA MET A 44 15.43 10.15 -7.44
C MET A 44 15.27 8.83 -6.69
N VAL A 45 15.56 8.81 -5.39
CA VAL A 45 15.38 7.61 -4.55
C VAL A 45 13.91 7.22 -4.49
N GLY A 46 12.98 8.17 -4.43
CA GLY A 46 11.53 7.92 -4.47
C GLY A 46 11.10 7.19 -5.74
N TRP A 47 11.61 7.59 -6.91
CA TRP A 47 11.35 6.91 -8.17
C TRP A 47 11.95 5.51 -8.25
N VAL A 48 13.22 5.35 -7.85
CA VAL A 48 13.87 4.04 -7.81
C VAL A 48 13.13 3.12 -6.84
N ALA A 49 12.77 3.63 -5.67
CA ALA A 49 11.96 2.91 -4.70
C ALA A 49 10.60 2.51 -5.31
N LEU A 50 9.88 3.41 -5.98
CA LEU A 50 8.61 3.10 -6.62
C LEU A 50 8.73 1.96 -7.63
N VAL A 51 9.72 2.04 -8.53
CA VAL A 51 9.93 1.04 -9.59
C VAL A 51 10.28 -0.34 -9.02
N LEU A 52 11.02 -0.40 -7.91
CA LEU A 52 11.40 -1.67 -7.27
C LEU A 52 10.32 -2.19 -6.32
N VAL A 53 9.74 -1.32 -5.50
CA VAL A 53 8.79 -1.68 -4.44
C VAL A 53 7.48 -2.19 -5.03
N VAL A 54 6.98 -1.61 -6.12
CA VAL A 54 5.72 -2.05 -6.73
C VAL A 54 5.74 -3.52 -7.13
N PRO A 55 6.68 -4.02 -7.97
CA PRO A 55 6.72 -5.44 -8.32
C PRO A 55 7.00 -6.34 -7.11
N ILE A 56 7.84 -5.90 -6.15
CA ILE A 56 8.09 -6.64 -4.91
C ILE A 56 6.81 -6.77 -4.09
N ALA A 57 6.04 -5.69 -3.93
CA ALA A 57 4.79 -5.69 -3.17
C ALA A 57 3.75 -6.63 -3.80
N TYR A 58 3.60 -6.61 -5.13
CA TYR A 58 2.73 -7.57 -5.82
C TYR A 58 3.21 -9.01 -5.67
N PHE A 59 4.52 -9.25 -5.77
CA PHE A 59 5.10 -10.58 -5.58
C PHE A 59 4.81 -11.11 -4.18
N ILE A 60 5.12 -10.34 -3.13
CA ILE A 60 4.88 -10.71 -1.72
C ILE A 60 3.39 -10.95 -1.48
N ARG A 61 2.53 -10.05 -1.95
CA ARG A 61 1.07 -10.20 -1.84
C ARG A 61 0.59 -11.52 -2.45
N ASN A 62 1.10 -11.89 -3.63
CA ASN A 62 0.76 -13.14 -4.29
C ASN A 62 1.26 -14.37 -3.52
N GLN A 63 2.47 -14.31 -2.94
CA GLN A 63 2.97 -15.42 -2.11
C GLN A 63 2.11 -15.64 -0.87
N ILE A 64 1.67 -14.55 -0.21
CA ILE A 64 0.77 -14.64 0.95
C ILE A 64 -0.57 -15.24 0.54
N TYR A 65 -1.15 -14.82 -0.58
CA TYR A 65 -2.39 -15.41 -1.11
C TYR A 65 -2.25 -16.91 -1.40
N LYS A 66 -1.13 -17.34 -1.99
CA LYS A 66 -0.86 -18.76 -2.23
C LYS A 66 -0.74 -19.55 -0.92
N ALA A 67 -0.02 -19.01 0.07
CA ALA A 67 0.16 -19.65 1.37
C ALA A 67 -1.16 -19.83 2.15
N HIS A 68 -2.14 -18.95 1.90
CA HIS A 68 -3.44 -18.94 2.57
C HIS A 68 -4.59 -19.48 1.70
N TRP A 69 -4.29 -20.12 0.56
CA TRP A 69 -5.29 -20.67 -0.34
C TRP A 69 -5.89 -21.97 0.20
N ARG A 70 -7.21 -22.01 0.39
CA ARG A 70 -7.98 -23.13 0.96
C ARG A 70 -9.27 -23.30 0.15
N GLN A 71 -9.52 -24.49 -0.40
CA GLN A 71 -10.81 -24.86 -1.03
C GLN A 71 -11.37 -23.75 -1.96
N ASP A 72 -10.52 -23.26 -2.87
CA ASP A 72 -10.86 -22.23 -3.88
C ASP A 72 -11.00 -20.78 -3.38
N ALA A 73 -10.61 -20.49 -2.14
CA ALA A 73 -10.58 -19.13 -1.61
C ALA A 73 -9.32 -18.84 -0.77
N VAL A 74 -8.92 -17.57 -0.68
CA VAL A 74 -7.89 -17.11 0.27
C VAL A 74 -8.57 -16.91 1.63
N SER A 75 -7.93 -17.39 2.71
CA SER A 75 -8.44 -17.15 4.06
C SER A 75 -8.51 -15.64 4.40
N ASP A 76 -9.42 -15.28 5.29
CA ASP A 76 -9.61 -13.91 5.77
C ASP A 76 -8.31 -13.29 6.30
N GLU A 77 -7.56 -14.06 7.09
CA GLU A 77 -6.26 -13.67 7.64
C GLU A 77 -5.25 -13.36 6.53
N GLY A 78 -5.10 -14.28 5.56
CA GLY A 78 -4.20 -14.09 4.42
C GLY A 78 -4.61 -12.90 3.56
N TYR A 79 -5.91 -12.66 3.41
CA TYR A 79 -6.43 -11.50 2.70
C TYR A 79 -6.06 -10.19 3.40
N VAL A 80 -6.29 -10.10 4.71
CA VAL A 80 -5.95 -8.92 5.52
C VAL A 80 -4.44 -8.68 5.50
N GLN A 81 -3.65 -9.71 5.79
CA GLN A 81 -2.20 -9.64 5.89
C GLN A 81 -1.56 -9.18 4.58
N ALA A 82 -1.97 -9.77 3.45
CA ALA A 82 -1.39 -9.44 2.16
C ALA A 82 -1.69 -8.00 1.72
N ASN A 83 -2.92 -7.51 1.98
CA ASN A 83 -3.28 -6.12 1.67
C ASN A 83 -2.56 -5.14 2.60
N LEU A 84 -2.43 -5.44 3.89
CA LEU A 84 -1.71 -4.59 4.84
C LEU A 84 -0.24 -4.42 4.45
N ILE A 85 0.44 -5.52 4.11
CA ILE A 85 1.84 -5.49 3.66
C ILE A 85 1.95 -4.74 2.33
N PHE A 86 1.02 -4.96 1.40
CA PHE A 86 1.00 -4.25 0.13
C PHE A 86 0.88 -2.73 0.33
N PHE A 87 -0.05 -2.27 1.17
CA PHE A 87 -0.21 -0.84 1.47
C PHE A 87 1.03 -0.27 2.17
N ALA A 88 1.56 -0.96 3.18
CA ALA A 88 2.73 -0.49 3.92
C ALA A 88 3.97 -0.33 3.04
N LEU A 89 4.17 -1.22 2.06
CA LEU A 89 5.28 -1.11 1.12
C LEU A 89 5.14 0.11 0.22
N LEU A 90 3.93 0.40 -0.29
CA LEU A 90 3.69 1.56 -1.16
C LEU A 90 3.86 2.91 -0.45
N GLU A 91 3.74 2.97 0.87
CA GLU A 91 3.94 4.20 1.64
C GLU A 91 5.36 4.77 1.51
N LEU A 92 6.39 3.93 1.39
CA LEU A 92 7.78 4.39 1.32
C LEU A 92 8.03 5.37 0.14
N PRO A 93 7.76 5.01 -1.13
CA PRO A 93 7.93 5.97 -2.22
C PRO A 93 6.99 7.19 -2.12
N ALA A 94 5.80 7.05 -1.51
CA ALA A 94 4.92 8.18 -1.27
C ALA A 94 5.50 9.19 -0.27
N ILE A 95 6.03 8.72 0.86
CA ILE A 95 6.67 9.57 1.86
C ILE A 95 7.90 10.26 1.26
N LEU A 96 8.71 9.55 0.48
CA LEU A 96 9.88 10.15 -0.18
C LEU A 96 9.49 11.26 -1.16
N GLY A 97 8.45 11.05 -1.96
CA GLY A 97 7.90 12.08 -2.85
C GLY A 97 7.32 13.27 -2.08
N PHE A 98 6.60 13.01 -0.98
CA PHE A 98 6.08 14.06 -0.10
C PHE A 98 7.20 14.91 0.51
N VAL A 99 8.23 14.28 1.10
CA VAL A 99 9.34 15.00 1.73
C VAL A 99 10.14 15.78 0.71
N SER A 100 10.38 15.21 -0.48
CA SER A 100 11.04 15.91 -1.59
C SER A 100 10.28 17.18 -1.98
N ALA A 101 8.98 17.07 -2.26
CA ALA A 101 8.12 18.21 -2.60
C ALA A 101 8.04 19.25 -1.48
N PHE A 102 8.00 18.80 -0.22
CA PHE A 102 7.96 19.66 0.95
C PHE A 102 9.23 20.51 1.08
N ILE A 103 10.41 19.89 0.91
CA ILE A 103 11.69 20.60 0.96
C ILE A 103 11.85 21.55 -0.22
N GLU A 104 11.49 21.12 -1.44
CA GLU A 104 11.55 21.98 -2.62
C GLU A 104 10.56 23.17 -2.54
N GLY A 105 9.55 23.09 -1.67
CA GLY A 105 8.50 24.09 -1.57
C GLY A 105 7.65 24.17 -2.84
N ARG A 106 7.65 23.12 -3.67
CA ARG A 106 6.93 23.03 -4.93
C ARG A 106 6.22 21.68 -5.01
N LEU A 107 4.99 21.68 -5.52
CA LEU A 107 4.23 20.45 -5.74
C LEU A 107 4.91 19.54 -6.78
N LEU A 108 5.30 20.11 -7.92
CA LEU A 108 5.92 19.37 -9.01
C LEU A 108 7.38 19.85 -9.20
N PRO A 109 8.30 18.92 -9.53
CA PRO A 109 8.06 17.49 -9.80
C PRO A 109 8.05 16.59 -8.55
N GLY A 110 8.45 17.09 -7.38
CA GLY A 110 8.66 16.29 -6.16
C GLY A 110 7.52 15.35 -5.77
N ALA A 111 6.25 15.76 -5.92
CA ALA A 111 5.09 14.98 -5.49
C ALA A 111 4.68 13.87 -6.47
N LEU A 112 5.36 13.71 -7.62
CA LEU A 112 4.97 12.71 -8.62
C LEU A 112 5.00 11.26 -8.11
N PRO A 113 6.03 10.77 -7.39
CA PRO A 113 6.02 9.41 -6.84
C PRO A 113 4.80 9.15 -5.95
N MET A 114 4.45 10.13 -5.12
CA MET A 114 3.29 10.09 -4.23
C MET A 114 1.97 10.06 -5.01
N ALA A 115 1.82 10.87 -6.06
CA ALA A 115 0.63 10.85 -6.91
C ALA A 115 0.45 9.49 -7.62
N VAL A 116 1.55 8.86 -8.06
CA VAL A 116 1.51 7.52 -8.65
C VAL A 116 1.12 6.47 -7.62
N VAL A 117 1.66 6.52 -6.39
CA VAL A 117 1.24 5.64 -5.29
C VAL A 117 -0.25 5.77 -5.00
N LEU A 118 -0.77 6.99 -4.93
CA LEU A 118 -2.21 7.23 -4.76
C LEU A 118 -3.02 6.57 -5.88
N GLY A 119 -2.60 6.74 -7.13
CA GLY A 119 -3.22 6.05 -8.28
C GLY A 119 -3.20 4.53 -8.13
N LEU A 120 -2.07 3.95 -7.72
CA LEU A 120 -1.95 2.50 -7.48
C LEU A 120 -2.86 2.02 -6.34
N LEU A 121 -2.98 2.78 -5.25
CA LEU A 121 -3.88 2.46 -4.15
C LEU A 121 -5.35 2.50 -4.59
N LEU A 122 -5.74 3.48 -5.41
CA LEU A 122 -7.08 3.58 -5.98
C LEU A 122 -7.41 2.41 -6.90
N LEU A 123 -6.47 2.02 -7.77
CA LEU A 123 -6.61 0.85 -8.64
C LEU A 123 -6.65 -0.47 -7.86
N ASN A 124 -6.09 -0.51 -6.66
CA ASN A 124 -6.07 -1.67 -5.76
C ASN A 124 -7.14 -1.60 -4.66
N TYR A 125 -8.31 -1.02 -4.96
CA TYR A 125 -9.42 -1.05 -4.02
C TYR A 125 -9.74 -2.50 -3.58
N PRO A 126 -9.91 -2.77 -2.27
CA PRO A 126 -10.18 -4.12 -1.78
C PRO A 126 -11.62 -4.56 -2.14
N HIS A 127 -11.77 -5.21 -3.29
CA HIS A 127 -13.06 -5.74 -3.79
C HIS A 127 -13.45 -7.10 -3.19
N GLY A 128 -12.54 -7.82 -2.55
CA GLY A 128 -12.78 -9.17 -2.02
C GLY A 128 -13.82 -9.18 -0.88
N ARG A 129 -14.80 -10.09 -0.97
CA ARG A 129 -15.53 -10.56 0.20
C ARG A 129 -14.72 -11.74 0.76
N PRO A 130 -14.26 -11.68 2.02
CA PRO A 130 -13.70 -12.84 2.68
C PRO A 130 -14.74 -13.98 2.59
N LYS A 131 -14.35 -15.14 2.06
CA LYS A 131 -15.26 -16.28 1.89
C LYS A 131 -14.64 -17.51 2.53
N LEU A 132 -15.48 -18.13 3.36
CA LEU A 132 -15.23 -19.26 4.24
C LEU A 132 -14.53 -18.84 5.53
N ASP A 133 -15.36 -18.47 6.51
CA ASP A 133 -15.17 -19.02 7.86
C ASP A 133 -14.85 -20.50 7.67
N ALA A 134 -13.61 -20.89 7.93
CA ALA A 134 -13.26 -22.27 8.14
C ALA A 134 -13.93 -22.69 9.44
N SER A 135 -15.27 -22.75 9.46
CA SER A 135 -15.96 -23.55 10.45
C SER A 135 -15.34 -24.94 10.28
N PRO A 136 -14.68 -25.49 11.32
CA PRO A 136 -14.23 -26.85 11.28
C PRO A 136 -15.44 -27.66 10.81
N ARG A 137 -15.28 -28.52 9.81
CA ARG A 137 -16.30 -29.52 9.53
C ARG A 137 -16.34 -30.44 10.76
N LEU A 138 -17.04 -29.99 11.80
CA LEU A 138 -17.52 -30.81 12.89
C LEU A 138 -18.42 -31.84 12.23
N GLY A 139 -17.93 -33.06 12.08
CA GLY A 139 -18.78 -34.22 11.82
C GLY A 139 -18.91 -34.69 10.37
N VAL A 140 -17.80 -34.90 9.65
CA VAL A 140 -17.79 -36.09 8.78
C VAL A 140 -17.19 -37.22 9.62
N PRO A 141 -18.00 -38.08 10.26
CA PRO A 141 -17.47 -39.27 10.91
C PRO A 141 -16.74 -40.09 9.85
N GLU A 142 -15.47 -40.35 10.12
CA GLU A 142 -14.64 -41.28 9.39
C GLU A 142 -15.39 -42.62 9.36
N LYS A 143 -15.83 -43.05 8.16
CA LYS A 143 -16.40 -44.39 8.00
C LYS A 143 -15.30 -45.39 8.34
N ARG A 144 -15.31 -45.86 9.58
CA ARG A 144 -14.50 -46.97 10.06
C ARG A 144 -14.93 -48.20 9.26
N ASN A 145 -14.13 -48.57 8.27
CA ASN A 145 -14.31 -49.84 7.57
C ASN A 145 -13.92 -50.95 8.54
N GLU A 146 -14.89 -51.49 9.26
CA GLU A 146 -14.75 -52.78 9.93
C GLU A 146 -14.76 -53.86 8.84
N ARG A 147 -13.60 -54.51 8.68
CA ARG A 147 -13.45 -55.80 8.02
C ARG A 147 -12.83 -56.77 9.00
#